data_AF-A0A6J2DY10-F1
#
_entry.id   AF-A0A6J2DY10-F1
#
_cell.length_a   1.000
_cell.length_b   1.000
_cell.length_c   1.000
_cell.angle_alpha   90.00
_cell.angle_beta   90.00
_cell.angle_gamma   90.00
#
_symmetry.space_group_name_H-M   'P 1'
#
loop_
_entity.id
_entity.type
_entity.pdbx_description
1 polymer ?
#
loop_
_entity_poly.entity_id
_entity_poly.type
_entity_poly.pdbx_seq_one_letter_code
_entity_poly.pdbx_strand_id
1 'polypeptide(L)'
;MGREFGNLVRMRHVITYSLSPFEQRAFPHYFSKGIPNVLRRARACALRVVPPFVAFYLVYTWGTQEFEKSKRKNPAAYENDK
;
A
#
# COMPACT_ATOMS: atom_id res chain seq x y z
N MET A 1 -26.90 19.37 8.46
CA MET A 1 -28.09 18.52 8.68
C MET A 1 -27.64 17.18 9.25
N GLY A 2 -27.58 17.07 10.58
CA GLY A 2 -27.05 15.87 11.27
C GLY A 2 -28.12 14.81 11.41
N ARG A 3 -27.78 13.54 11.16
CA ARG A 3 -28.62 12.41 11.53
C ARG A 3 -28.32 12.02 12.98
N GLU A 4 -29.36 11.76 13.76
CA GLU A 4 -29.23 11.38 15.18
C GLU A 4 -29.52 9.88 15.38
N PHE A 5 -28.94 9.30 16.43
CA PHE A 5 -29.29 7.95 16.87
C PHE A 5 -30.80 7.90 17.18
N GLY A 6 -31.51 6.94 16.57
CA GLY A 6 -32.98 6.85 16.60
C GLY A 6 -33.64 7.17 15.25
N ASN A 7 -33.02 8.02 14.41
CA ASN A 7 -33.54 8.43 13.10
C ASN A 7 -32.59 8.06 11.93
N LEU A 8 -31.85 6.95 12.07
CA LEU A 8 -30.83 6.55 11.10
C LEU A 8 -31.40 5.72 9.95
N VAL A 9 -32.04 4.59 10.29
CA VAL A 9 -32.49 3.58 9.33
C VAL A 9 -33.59 2.72 9.93
N ARG A 10 -34.49 2.20 9.10
CA ARG A 10 -35.48 1.20 9.50
C ARG A 10 -34.89 -0.20 9.30
N MET A 11 -34.55 -0.87 10.40
CA MET A 11 -34.07 -2.26 10.42
C MET A 11 -35.08 -3.13 11.18
N ARG A 12 -35.34 -4.38 10.73
CA ARG A 12 -36.29 -5.30 11.37
C ARG A 12 -35.66 -6.68 11.52
N HIS A 13 -35.92 -7.34 12.65
CA HIS A 13 -35.57 -8.75 12.92
C HIS A 13 -34.07 -9.10 12.77
N VAL A 14 -33.17 -8.27 13.28
CA VAL A 14 -31.74 -8.61 13.39
C VAL A 14 -31.36 -8.72 14.86
N ILE A 15 -30.91 -9.90 15.27
CA ILE A 15 -30.47 -10.19 16.64
C ILE A 15 -28.95 -10.25 16.65
N THR A 16 -28.32 -9.50 17.54
CA THR A 16 -26.85 -9.45 17.70
C THR A 16 -26.47 -9.84 19.11
N TYR A 17 -25.43 -10.66 19.25
CA TYR A 17 -24.90 -11.09 20.55
C TYR A 17 -23.53 -10.47 20.78
N SER A 18 -23.24 -10.12 22.03
CA SER A 18 -21.95 -9.60 22.48
C SER A 18 -21.58 -10.18 23.83
N LEU A 19 -20.28 -10.29 24.10
CA LEU A 19 -19.74 -10.66 25.43
C LEU A 19 -19.15 -9.42 26.10
N SER A 20 -19.16 -9.39 27.43
CA SER A 20 -18.50 -8.32 28.19
C SER A 20 -17.01 -8.25 27.86
N PRO A 21 -16.40 -7.06 27.74
CA PRO A 21 -14.97 -6.92 27.46
C PRO A 21 -14.07 -7.65 28.47
N PHE A 22 -14.50 -7.77 29.72
CA PHE A 22 -13.77 -8.46 30.78
C PHE A 22 -13.81 -9.99 30.66
N GLU A 23 -14.73 -10.51 29.86
CA GLU A 23 -14.87 -11.95 29.55
C GLU A 23 -14.13 -12.34 28.27
N GLN A 24 -13.57 -11.36 27.54
CA GLN A 24 -12.89 -11.56 26.28
C GLN A 24 -11.39 -11.32 26.40
N ARG A 25 -10.62 -11.96 25.51
CA ARG A 25 -9.20 -11.64 25.34
C ARG A 25 -9.06 -10.43 24.42
N ALA A 26 -8.18 -9.48 24.77
CA ALA A 26 -7.91 -8.31 23.91
C ALA A 26 -7.29 -8.70 22.56
N PHE A 27 -6.44 -9.73 22.51
CA PHE A 27 -5.78 -10.23 21.30
C PHE A 27 -6.02 -11.73 21.08
N PRO A 28 -7.22 -12.15 20.65
CA PRO A 28 -7.51 -13.54 20.37
C PRO A 28 -6.88 -13.98 19.05
N HIS A 29 -6.36 -15.22 18.99
CA HIS A 29 -5.89 -15.88 17.76
C HIS A 29 -4.88 -15.08 16.91
N TYR A 30 -3.99 -14.33 17.58
CA TYR A 30 -3.06 -13.42 16.93
C TYR A 30 -2.21 -14.09 15.83
N PHE A 31 -1.53 -15.19 16.17
CA PHE A 31 -0.67 -15.90 15.22
C PHE A 31 -1.46 -16.79 14.25
N SER A 32 -2.53 -17.45 14.70
CA SER A 32 -3.27 -18.41 13.88
C SER A 32 -4.25 -17.77 12.90
N LYS A 33 -4.77 -16.57 13.19
CA LYS A 33 -5.74 -15.86 12.33
C LYS A 33 -5.29 -14.45 11.97
N GLY A 34 -4.69 -13.72 12.91
CA GLY A 34 -4.24 -12.33 12.68
C GLY A 34 -3.21 -12.24 11.56
N ILE A 35 -2.04 -12.86 11.74
CA ILE A 35 -0.94 -12.81 10.77
C ILE A 35 -1.36 -13.36 9.39
N PRO A 36 -2.01 -14.54 9.27
CA PRO A 36 -2.46 -15.03 7.97
C PRO A 36 -3.43 -14.07 7.26
N ASN A 37 -4.31 -13.39 8.00
CA ASN A 37 -5.23 -12.43 7.39
C ASN A 37 -4.50 -11.16 6.93
N VAL A 38 -3.48 -10.69 7.65
CA VAL A 38 -2.63 -9.58 7.21
C VAL A 38 -1.90 -9.94 5.91
N LEU A 39 -1.30 -11.13 5.83
CA LEU A 39 -0.63 -11.59 4.61
C LEU A 39 -1.60 -11.71 3.44
N ARG A 40 -2.81 -12.25 3.67
CA ARG A 40 -3.86 -12.32 2.65
C ARG A 40 -4.23 -10.93 2.13
N ARG A 41 -4.39 -9.94 3.02
CA ARG A 41 -4.69 -8.55 2.64
C ARG A 41 -3.54 -7.89 1.88
N ALA A 42 -2.30 -8.09 2.32
CA ALA A 42 -1.12 -7.56 1.65
C ALA A 42 -1.00 -8.11 0.22
N ARG A 43 -1.17 -9.43 0.05
CA ARG A 43 -1.15 -10.09 -1.28
C ARG A 43 -2.26 -9.57 -2.20
N ALA A 44 -3.46 -9.34 -1.66
CA ALA A 44 -4.58 -8.84 -2.45
C ALA A 44 -4.35 -7.41 -2.99
N CYS A 45 -3.55 -6.60 -2.29
CA CYS A 45 -3.22 -5.24 -2.71
C CYS A 45 -1.91 -5.14 -3.49
N ALA A 46 -0.99 -6.10 -3.32
CA ALA A 46 0.37 -6.04 -3.86
C ALA A 46 0.38 -5.77 -5.38
N LEU A 47 -0.42 -6.49 -6.17
CA LEU A 47 -0.43 -6.32 -7.63
C LEU A 47 -1.02 -4.99 -8.11
N ARG A 48 -1.76 -4.28 -7.26
CA ARG A 48 -2.29 -2.95 -7.60
C ARG A 48 -1.31 -1.84 -7.22
N VAL A 49 -0.60 -2.02 -6.11
CA VAL A 49 0.24 -0.99 -5.52
C VAL A 49 1.69 -1.10 -5.99
N VAL A 50 2.26 -2.32 -6.04
CA VAL A 50 3.69 -2.52 -6.30
C VAL A 50 4.12 -2.15 -7.72
N PRO A 51 3.39 -2.52 -8.81
CA PRO A 51 3.86 -2.23 -10.17
C PRO A 51 4.16 -0.75 -10.48
N PRO A 52 3.31 0.23 -10.14
CA PRO A 52 3.62 1.64 -10.40
C PRO A 52 4.83 2.13 -9.62
N PHE A 53 5.03 1.67 -8.38
CA PHE A 53 6.23 2.02 -7.60
C PHE A 53 7.51 1.42 -8.19
N VAL A 54 7.45 0.18 -8.69
CA VAL A 54 8.58 -0.45 -9.37
C VAL A 54 8.91 0.32 -10.66
N ALA A 55 7.90 0.65 -11.47
CA ALA A 55 8.11 1.42 -12.69
C ALA A 55 8.73 2.80 -12.38
N PHE A 56 8.23 3.50 -11.36
CA PHE A 56 8.81 4.76 -10.91
C PHE A 56 10.27 4.62 -10.50
N TYR A 57 10.60 3.58 -9.71
CA TYR A 57 11.96 3.34 -9.26
C TYR A 57 12.92 3.09 -10.43
N LEU A 58 12.49 2.34 -11.45
CA LEU A 58 13.29 2.11 -12.65
C LEU A 58 13.53 3.39 -13.46
N VAL A 59 12.51 4.24 -13.63
CA VAL A 59 12.66 5.53 -14.32
C VAL A 59 13.59 6.45 -13.54
N TYR A 60 13.46 6.46 -12.21
CA TYR A 60 14.34 7.23 -11.32
C TYR A 60 15.81 6.80 -11.48
N THR A 61 16.10 5.51 -11.36
CA THR A 61 17.49 5.01 -11.45
C THR A 61 18.08 5.22 -12.84
N TRP A 62 17.30 4.96 -13.90
CA TRP A 62 17.74 5.25 -15.27
C TRP A 62 18.03 6.73 -15.47
N GLY A 63 17.12 7.62 -15.05
CA GLY A 63 17.29 9.07 -15.19
C GLY A 63 18.51 9.60 -14.46
N THR A 64 18.78 9.11 -13.24
CA THR A 64 19.98 9.48 -12.50
C THR A 64 21.26 9.02 -13.20
N GLN A 65 21.31 7.76 -13.65
CA GLN A 65 22.49 7.21 -14.33
C GLN A 65 22.75 7.89 -15.67
N GLU A 66 21.71 8.16 -16.45
CA GLU A 66 21.84 8.80 -17.76
C GLU A 66 22.28 10.26 -17.62
N PHE A 67 21.77 10.96 -16.60
CA PHE A 67 22.21 12.32 -16.29
C PHE A 67 23.67 12.38 -15.84
N GLU A 68 24.15 11.39 -15.08
CA GLU A 68 25.57 11.30 -14.73
C GLU A 68 26.46 11.01 -15.94
N LYS A 69 26.02 10.14 -16.85
CA LYS A 69 26.72 9.84 -18.10
C LYS A 69 26.79 11.06 -19.01
N SER A 70 25.69 11.79 -19.18
CA SER A 70 25.61 12.95 -20.07
C SER A 70 26.47 14.12 -19.60
N LYS A 71 26.77 14.22 -18.30
CA LYS A 71 27.73 15.20 -17.77
C LYS A 71 29.19 14.88 -18.10
N ARG A 72 29.52 13.63 -18.45
CA ARG A 72 30.89 13.26 -18.82
C ARG A 72 31.17 13.74 -20.24
N LYS A 73 32.35 14.34 -20.43
CA LYS A 73 32.82 14.75 -21.76
C LYS A 73 33.01 13.52 -22.64
N ASN A 74 32.51 13.56 -23.87
CA ASN A 74 32.72 12.50 -24.87
C ASN A 74 33.98 12.82 -25.70
N PRO A 75 35.07 12.05 -25.59
CA PRO A 75 36.30 12.30 -26.36
C PRO A 75 36.06 12.28 -27.87
N ALA A 76 35.19 11.40 -28.35
CA ALA A 76 34.90 11.23 -29.78
C ALA A 76 34.21 12.46 -30.40
N ALA A 77 33.61 13.34 -29.58
CA ALA A 77 32.99 14.57 -30.07
C ALA A 77 34.01 15.64 -30.49
N TYR A 78 35.28 15.50 -30.10
CA TYR A 78 36.34 16.50 -30.35
C TYR A 78 37.38 16.04 -31.37
N GLU A 79 37.24 14.86 -31.98
CA GLU A 79 38.25 14.28 -32.87
C GLU A 79 38.37 15.00 -34.23
N ASN A 80 37.29 15.65 -34.68
CA ASN A 80 37.24 16.37 -35.97
C ASN A 80 37.16 17.89 -35.82
N ASP A 81 37.31 18.41 -34.60
CA ASP A 81 37.40 19.85 -34.33
C ASP A 81 38.85 20.28 -34.60
N LYS A 82 39.12 20.77 -35.81
CA LYS A 82 40.41 21.34 -36.24
C LYS A 82 40.24 22.80 -36.62
#